data_AF-A0A9D1JNZ7-F1
#
_entry.id   AF-A0A9D1JNZ7-F1
#
_cell.length_a   1.000
_cell.length_b   1.000
_cell.length_c   1.000
_cell.angle_alpha   90.00
_cell.angle_beta   90.00
_cell.angle_gamma   90.00
#
_symmetry.space_group_name_H-M   'P 1'
#
loop_
_entity.id
_entity.type
_entity.pdbx_description
1 polymer ?
#
loop_
_entity_poly.entity_id
_entity_poly.type
_entity_poly.pdbx_seq_one_letter_code
_entity_poly.pdbx_strand_id
1 'polypeptide(L)' 'MAKVQNKITEKNYKTDEKSLMQEIKAMLDDYFICSLSDGETSTIISLVNGQKFSLHIKEIA' A
#
# COMPACT_ATOMS: atom_id res chain seq x y z
N MET A 1 7.31 20.71 28.05
CA MET A 1 7.09 20.36 26.62
C MET A 1 7.06 18.84 26.53
N ALA A 2 5.86 18.25 26.39
CA ALA A 2 5.71 16.80 26.36
C ALA A 2 6.01 16.29 24.94
N LYS A 3 7.07 15.48 24.81
CA LYS A 3 7.35 14.68 23.62
C LYS A 3 6.19 13.70 23.46
N VAL A 4 5.29 13.94 22.49
CA VAL A 4 4.29 12.95 22.09
C VAL A 4 5.06 11.85 21.36
N GLN A 5 5.41 10.82 22.12
CA GLN A 5 5.99 9.60 21.58
C GLN A 5 4.87 8.88 20.83
N ASN A 6 4.86 9.06 19.51
CA ASN A 6 3.90 8.41 18.62
C ASN A 6 4.18 6.91 18.73
N LYS A 7 3.45 6.25 19.62
CA LYS A 7 3.58 4.83 19.92
C LYS A 7 3.01 4.10 18.71
N ILE A 8 3.85 3.90 17.69
CA ILE A 8 3.53 3.01 16.57
C ILE A 8 3.30 1.66 17.24
N THR A 9 2.03 1.33 17.40
CA THR A 9 1.64 0.01 17.87
C THR A 9 1.87 -0.86 16.66
N GLU A 10 3.05 -1.47 16.56
CA GLU A 10 3.35 -2.52 15.58
C GLU A 10 2.40 -3.69 15.86
N LYS A 11 1.17 -3.55 15.40
CA LYS A 11 0.27 -4.67 15.25
C LYS A 11 0.87 -5.47 14.11
N ASN A 12 1.62 -6.51 14.47
CA ASN A 12 2.08 -7.54 13.55
C ASN A 12 0.84 -8.31 13.07
N TYR A 13 0.09 -7.69 12.16
CA TYR A 13 -0.93 -8.37 11.39
C TYR A 13 -0.18 -9.32 10.48
N LYS A 14 -0.29 -10.62 10.76
CA LYS A 14 0.20 -11.67 9.88
C LYS A 14 -0.73 -11.74 8.68
N THR A 15 -0.58 -10.80 7.77
CA THR A 15 -1.39 -10.66 6.57
C THR A 15 -0.58 -11.24 5.41
N ASP A 16 -1.16 -12.23 4.73
CA ASP A 16 -0.62 -12.76 3.48
C ASP A 16 -0.40 -11.62 2.47
N GLU A 17 0.72 -11.65 1.75
CA GLU A 17 1.12 -10.60 0.80
C GLU A 17 -0.01 -10.24 -0.18
N LYS A 18 -0.80 -11.24 -0.62
CA LYS A 18 -1.91 -11.03 -1.55
C LYS A 18 -3.08 -10.30 -0.88
N SER A 19 -3.42 -10.67 0.36
CA SER A 19 -4.47 -9.99 1.12
C SER A 19 -4.11 -8.52 1.38
N LEU A 20 -2.87 -8.24 1.78
CA LEU A 20 -2.40 -6.87 2.01
C LEU A 20 -2.42 -6.05 0.71
N MET A 21 -1.99 -6.66 -0.41
CA MET A 21 -2.04 -6.01 -1.72
C MET A 21 -3.49 -5.65 -2.11
N GLN A 22 -4.45 -6.54 -1.88
CA GLN A 22 -5.85 -6.28 -2.18
C GLN A 22 -6.43 -5.14 -1.33
N GLU A 23 -6.13 -5.11 -0.03
CA GLU A 23 -6.57 -4.02 0.85
C GLU A 23 -6.00 -2.66 0.43
N ILE A 24 -4.71 -2.61 0.07
CA ILE A 24 -4.08 -1.37 -0.41
C ILE A 24 -4.69 -0.93 -1.73
N LYS A 25 -4.98 -1.85 -2.66
CA LYS A 25 -5.65 -1.52 -3.93
C LYS A 25 -7.04 -0.94 -3.71
N ALA A 26 -7.85 -1.56 -2.86
CA ALA A 26 -9.18 -1.06 -2.54
C ALA A 26 -9.12 0.35 -1.93
N MET A 27 -8.18 0.57 -1.01
CA MET A 27 -7.94 1.90 -0.45
C MET A 27 -7.51 2.91 -1.53
N LEU A 28 -6.61 2.54 -2.44
CA LEU A 28 -6.19 3.43 -3.52
C LEU A 28 -7.33 3.81 -4.46
N ASP A 29 -8.21 2.87 -4.79
CA ASP A 29 -9.39 3.09 -5.65
C ASP A 29 -10.42 4.01 -4.97
N ASP A 30 -10.61 3.87 -3.66
CA ASP A 30 -11.53 4.71 -2.88
C ASP A 30 -11.06 6.17 -2.73
N TYR A 31 -9.75 6.40 -2.62
CA TYR A 31 -9.19 7.72 -2.32
C TYR A 31 -8.59 8.45 -3.53
N PHE A 32 -8.24 7.74 -4.60
CA PHE A 32 -7.56 8.32 -5.76
C PHE A 32 -8.20 7.91 -7.08
N ILE A 33 -8.34 8.86 -8.00
CA ILE A 33 -8.62 8.55 -9.39
C ILE A 33 -7.33 8.02 -10.03
N CYS A 34 -7.18 6.70 -10.05
CA CYS A 34 -6.01 6.01 -10.56
C CYS A 34 -6.40 4.77 -11.36
N SER A 35 -5.50 4.29 -12.21
CA SER A 35 -5.61 2.95 -12.79
C SER A 35 -4.57 2.02 -12.16
N LEU A 36 -5.03 0.83 -11.82
CA LEU A 36 -4.22 -0.22 -11.21
C LEU A 36 -3.95 -1.30 -12.26
N SER A 37 -2.71 -1.75 -12.36
CA SER A 37 -2.33 -2.84 -13.27
C SER A 37 -1.43 -3.83 -12.54
N ASP A 38 -1.84 -5.09 -12.59
CA ASP A 38 -1.19 -6.17 -11.85
C ASP A 38 -0.05 -6.76 -12.69
N GLY A 39 1.15 -6.68 -12.12
CA GLY A 39 2.32 -7.44 -12.56
C GLY A 39 2.52 -8.68 -11.68
N GLU A 40 3.50 -9.49 -12.04
CA GLU A 40 3.79 -10.77 -11.38
C GLU A 40 4.22 -10.62 -9.91
N THR A 41 4.86 -9.49 -9.56
CA THR A 41 5.39 -9.20 -8.20
C THR A 41 5.13 -7.76 -7.76
N SER A 42 4.36 -7.00 -8.53
CA SER A 42 4.12 -5.59 -8.26
C SER A 42 2.80 -5.11 -8.82
N THR A 43 2.31 -3.99 -8.31
CA THR A 43 1.15 -3.29 -8.86
C THR A 43 1.58 -1.93 -9.35
N ILE A 44 1.31 -1.64 -10.62
CA ILE A 44 1.53 -0.31 -11.19
C ILE A 44 0.30 0.54 -10.91
N ILE A 45 0.53 1.73 -10.36
CA ILE A 45 -0.48 2.73 -10.07
C ILE A 45 -0.23 3.90 -11.02
N SER A 46 -1.19 4.19 -11.91
CA SER A 46 -1.12 5.35 -12.80
C SER A 46 -2.14 6.39 -12.39
N LEU A 47 -1.68 7.58 -12.05
CA LEU A 47 -2.53 8.72 -11.72
C LEU A 47 -2.92 9.48 -12.98
N VAL A 48 -4.08 10.16 -12.94
CA VAL A 48 -4.58 10.99 -14.05
C VAL A 48 -3.66 12.15 -14.43
N ASN A 49 -2.80 12.60 -13.52
CA ASN A 49 -1.82 13.65 -13.77
C ASN A 49 -0.57 13.15 -14.53
N GLY A 50 -0.56 11.88 -14.96
CA GLY A 50 0.55 11.25 -15.68
C GLY A 50 1.63 10.62 -14.81
N GLN A 51 1.55 10.76 -13.47
CA GLN A 51 2.48 10.10 -12.57
C GLN A 51 2.22 8.59 -12.53
N LYS A 52 3.31 7.81 -12.47
CA LYS A 52 3.25 6.36 -12.35
C LYS A 52 4.12 5.89 -11.18
N PHE A 53 3.56 4.99 -10.37
CA PHE A 53 4.23 4.39 -9.22
C PHE A 53 4.21 2.87 -9.34
N SER A 54 5.21 2.20 -8.77
CA SER A 54 5.24 0.75 -8.64
C SER A 54 5.19 0.39 -7.17
N LEU A 55 4.14 -0.32 -6.76
CA LEU A 55 3.96 -0.83 -5.41
C LEU A 55 4.52 -2.25 -5.32
N HIS A 56 5.46 -2.44 -4.40
CA HIS A 56 6.02 -3.75 -4.05
C HIS A 56 5.76 -4.00 -2.57
N ILE A 57 5.21 -5.17 -2.26
CA ILE A 57 5.06 -5.65 -0.90
C ILE A 57 6.08 -6.78 -0.72
N LYS A 58 6.74 -6.80 0.43
CA LYS A 58 7.64 -7.88 0.83
C LYS A 58 7.40 -8.18 2.30
N GLU A 59 7.28 -9.45 2.63
CA GLU A 59 7.31 -9.89 4.02
C GLU A 59 8.70 -9.62 4.62
N ILE A 60 8.75 -9.08 5.83
CA ILE A 60 9.99 -8.87 6.59
C ILE A 60 10.04 -9.97 7.66
N ALA A 61 11.03 -10.86 7.56
CA ALA A 61 11.27 -11.96 8.49
C ALA A 61 12.21 -11.57 9.63
#